data_AF-A0A7J6KTS1-F1
#
_entry.id   AF-A0A7J6KTS1-F1
#
_cell.length_a   1.000
_cell.length_b   1.000
_cell.length_c   1.000
_cell.angle_alpha   90.00
_cell.angle_beta   90.00
_cell.angle_gamma   90.00
#
_symmetry.space_group_name_H-M   'P 1'
#
loop_
_entity.id
_entity.type
_entity.pdbx_description
1 polymer ?
#
loop_
_entity_poly.entity_id
_entity_poly.type
_entity_poly.pdbx_seq_one_letter_code
_entity_poly.pdbx_strand_id
1 'polypeptide(L)'
;MVFLDKCCIPQKDPTAKSYGISELADYLQASDKLLVLWSPDYLKRLWCVYELAVFLQTHDEDDVILVNLNHLKLCVSLMLLQFFSIVTMYLTEPYSARIDSTHNVYTAHFLGLATSLLIDQGAFDCSEEWQKFCSRVKRFNIHKAKCSSLADYSYLKQLVTDMYGSEAEFAAVVRGLWLGEDEEKHHP
;
A
#
# COMPACT_ATOMS: atom_id res chain seq x y z
N MET A 1 12.30 12.93 -7.88
CA MET A 1 12.31 13.28 -6.44
C MET A 1 11.16 12.52 -5.80
N VAL A 2 11.25 12.10 -4.53
CA VAL A 2 10.14 11.41 -3.83
C VAL A 2 9.75 12.23 -2.62
N PHE A 3 8.46 12.54 -2.51
CA PHE A 3 7.87 13.17 -1.32
C PHE A 3 7.27 12.08 -0.43
N LEU A 4 7.55 12.14 0.87
CA LEU A 4 6.98 11.24 1.86
C LEU A 4 6.40 12.08 3.00
N ASP A 5 5.07 12.10 3.09
CA ASP A 5 4.27 12.86 4.06
C ASP A 5 4.91 12.97 5.46
N LYS A 6 5.24 11.82 6.04
CA LYS A 6 5.79 11.64 7.39
C LYS A 6 7.18 12.24 7.57
N CYS A 7 7.95 12.35 6.49
CA CYS A 7 9.32 12.85 6.50
C CYS A 7 9.40 14.31 6.06
N CYS A 8 8.48 14.75 5.19
CA CYS A 8 8.49 16.07 4.58
C CYS A 8 7.62 17.08 5.37
N ILE A 9 6.61 16.63 6.10
CA ILE A 9 5.75 17.49 6.92
C ILE A 9 6.18 17.39 8.39
N PRO A 10 6.53 18.52 9.05
CA PRO A 10 6.87 18.53 10.48
C PRO A 10 5.75 17.94 11.34
N GLN A 11 5.98 16.77 11.93
CA GLN A 11 4.93 16.04 12.67
C GLN A 11 4.72 16.55 14.11
N LYS A 12 5.71 17.26 14.68
CA LYS A 12 5.72 17.67 16.09
C LYS A 12 5.27 19.10 16.33
N ASP A 13 5.37 19.95 15.32
CA ASP A 13 4.97 21.36 15.38
C ASP A 13 3.58 21.48 14.73
N PRO A 14 2.50 21.73 15.49
CA PRO A 14 1.15 21.80 14.95
C PRO A 14 0.97 22.89 13.88
N THR A 15 1.68 24.02 14.00
CA THR A 15 1.54 25.15 13.08
C THR A 15 2.28 24.87 11.77
N ALA A 16 3.51 24.35 11.86
CA ALA A 16 4.24 23.92 10.67
C ALA A 16 3.56 22.73 9.98
N LYS A 17 2.92 21.85 10.76
CA LYS A 17 2.13 20.73 10.24
C LYS A 17 0.91 21.21 9.46
N SER A 18 0.14 22.17 9.99
CA SER A 18 -1.04 22.69 9.28
C SER A 18 -0.64 23.36 7.97
N TYR A 19 0.47 24.10 7.97
CA TYR A 19 1.02 24.68 6.74
C TYR A 19 1.47 23.59 5.75
N GLY A 20 2.12 22.52 6.23
CA GLY A 20 2.47 21.39 5.37
C GLY A 20 1.25 20.66 4.78
N ILE A 21 0.12 20.61 5.51
CA ILE A 21 -1.13 20.01 5.00
C ILE A 21 -1.79 20.92 3.97
N SER A 22 -1.79 22.25 4.15
CA SER A 22 -2.39 23.16 3.15
C SER A 22 -1.70 23.06 1.80
N GLU A 23 -0.38 22.93 1.80
CA GLU A 23 0.42 22.82 0.57
C GLU A 23 0.42 21.40 -0.02
N LEU A 24 -0.07 20.40 0.74
CA LEU A 24 -0.05 18.99 0.33
C LEU A 24 -0.83 18.76 -0.98
N ALA A 25 -1.94 19.48 -1.17
CA ALA A 25 -2.72 19.38 -2.40
C ALA A 25 -1.89 19.80 -3.62
N ASP A 26 -1.11 20.88 -3.52
CA ASP A 26 -0.26 21.38 -4.59
C ASP A 26 0.87 20.39 -4.91
N TYR A 27 1.47 19.78 -3.87
CA TYR A 27 2.47 18.72 -4.06
C TYR A 27 1.89 17.49 -4.78
N LEU A 28 0.68 17.07 -4.42
CA LEU A 28 0.02 15.93 -5.06
C LEU A 28 -0.31 16.23 -6.53
N GLN A 29 -0.81 17.43 -6.82
CA GLN A 29 -1.11 17.85 -8.19
C GLN A 29 0.13 17.98 -9.08
N ALA A 30 1.30 18.27 -8.49
CA ALA A 30 2.57 18.36 -9.21
C ALA A 30 3.33 17.02 -9.31
N SER A 31 2.81 15.93 -8.75
CA SER A 31 3.49 14.64 -8.68
C SER A 31 3.09 13.74 -9.85
N ASP A 32 4.05 13.11 -10.55
CA ASP A 32 3.72 12.23 -11.68
C ASP A 32 2.97 10.94 -11.27
N LYS A 33 3.21 10.44 -10.05
CA LYS A 33 2.66 9.16 -9.55
C LYS A 33 2.45 9.21 -8.04
N LEU A 34 1.47 8.43 -7.56
CA LEU A 34 1.21 8.24 -6.13
C LEU A 34 1.43 6.78 -5.72
N LEU A 35 2.46 6.52 -4.90
CA LEU A 35 2.67 5.20 -4.29
C LEU A 35 1.91 5.09 -2.97
N VAL A 36 0.90 4.25 -2.93
CA VAL A 36 0.06 4.01 -1.76
C VAL A 36 0.40 2.67 -1.11
N LEU A 37 1.06 2.73 0.05
CA LEU A 37 1.26 1.57 0.91
C LEU A 37 0.02 1.33 1.77
N TRP A 38 -0.86 0.42 1.34
CA TRP A 38 -2.15 0.22 1.98
C TRP A 38 -2.18 -0.99 2.91
N SER A 39 -3.12 -0.92 3.85
CA SER A 39 -3.48 -1.99 4.78
C SER A 39 -5.01 -2.01 4.95
N PRO A 40 -5.60 -3.04 5.58
CA PRO A 40 -6.82 -2.83 6.36
C PRO A 40 -6.66 -1.54 7.18
N ASP A 41 -7.65 -0.74 7.52
CA ASP A 41 -7.40 0.59 8.14
C ASP A 41 -6.84 1.71 7.24
N TYR A 42 -6.30 1.48 6.02
CA TYR A 42 -5.95 2.59 5.11
C TYR A 42 -7.13 3.55 4.91
N LEU A 43 -8.27 3.01 4.47
CA LEU A 43 -9.53 3.74 4.29
C LEU A 43 -10.19 4.20 5.60
N LYS A 44 -9.62 3.87 6.77
CA LYS A 44 -10.04 4.42 8.06
C LYS A 44 -9.26 5.69 8.41
N ARG A 45 -8.19 6.06 7.70
CA ARG A 45 -7.40 7.27 7.97
C ARG A 45 -7.84 8.37 7.02
N LEU A 46 -8.46 9.43 7.55
CA LEU A 46 -9.02 10.50 6.72
C LEU A 46 -7.96 11.17 5.84
N TRP A 47 -6.78 11.44 6.41
CA TRP A 47 -5.63 11.99 5.69
C TRP A 47 -5.28 11.17 4.44
N CYS A 48 -5.12 9.86 4.58
CA CYS A 48 -4.71 9.01 3.46
C CYS A 48 -5.79 8.95 2.36
N VAL A 49 -7.07 8.99 2.74
CA VAL A 49 -8.17 9.02 1.77
C VAL A 49 -8.24 10.39 1.07
N TYR A 50 -7.96 11.47 1.81
CA TYR A 50 -7.84 12.81 1.25
C TYR A 50 -6.72 12.89 0.22
N GLU A 51 -5.50 12.42 0.54
CA GLU A 51 -4.36 12.41 -0.41
C GLU A 51 -4.72 11.69 -1.71
N LEU A 52 -5.32 10.51 -1.59
CA LEU A 52 -5.73 9.72 -2.73
C LEU A 52 -6.77 10.45 -3.59
N ALA A 53 -7.81 10.99 -2.95
CA ALA A 53 -8.89 11.67 -3.66
C ALA A 53 -8.41 12.96 -4.33
N VAL A 54 -7.46 13.68 -3.72
CA VAL A 54 -6.89 14.92 -4.28
C VAL A 54 -6.01 14.62 -5.49
N PHE A 55 -5.14 13.61 -5.37
CA PHE A 55 -4.27 13.18 -6.47
C PHE A 55 -5.11 12.84 -7.72
N LEU A 56 -6.16 12.04 -7.53
CA LEU A 56 -7.08 11.60 -8.59
C LEU A 56 -8.02 12.69 -9.14
N GLN A 57 -7.97 13.93 -8.64
CA GLN A 57 -8.65 15.04 -9.32
C GLN A 57 -7.94 15.46 -10.61
N THR A 58 -6.63 15.20 -10.68
CA THR A 58 -5.75 15.70 -11.76
C THR A 58 -4.98 14.59 -12.46
N HIS A 59 -5.11 13.36 -11.99
CA HIS A 59 -4.39 12.17 -12.48
C HIS A 59 -5.36 11.02 -12.70
N ASP A 60 -4.92 10.07 -13.53
CA ASP A 60 -5.68 8.85 -13.80
C ASP A 60 -5.45 7.80 -12.70
N GLU A 61 -6.37 6.83 -12.61
CA GLU A 61 -6.28 5.73 -11.64
C GLU A 61 -5.00 4.88 -11.85
N ASP A 62 -4.49 4.80 -13.08
CA ASP A 62 -3.26 4.10 -13.46
C ASP A 62 -1.97 4.74 -12.90
N ASP A 63 -2.04 6.01 -12.49
CA ASP A 63 -0.92 6.72 -11.88
C ASP A 63 -0.78 6.40 -10.38
N VAL A 64 -1.75 5.68 -9.80
CA VAL A 64 -1.74 5.23 -8.41
C VAL A 64 -1.19 3.81 -8.31
N ILE A 65 -0.03 3.67 -7.67
CA ILE A 65 0.59 2.38 -7.41
C ILE A 65 0.17 1.90 -6.02
N LEU A 66 -0.72 0.90 -5.95
CA LEU A 66 -1.20 0.34 -4.69
C LEU A 66 -0.40 -0.90 -4.28
N VAL A 67 0.30 -0.81 -3.14
CA VAL A 67 1.08 -1.92 -2.59
C VAL A 67 0.55 -2.31 -1.22
N ASN A 68 0.12 -3.56 -1.06
CA ASN A 68 -0.36 -4.07 0.22
C ASN A 68 0.83 -4.34 1.17
N LEU A 69 0.80 -3.74 2.36
CA LEU A 69 1.87 -3.87 3.36
C LEU A 69 2.06 -5.31 3.88
N ASN A 70 0.99 -6.11 3.96
CA ASN A 70 1.10 -7.50 4.40
C ASN A 70 1.79 -8.37 3.33
N HIS A 71 1.47 -8.13 2.06
CA HIS A 71 2.13 -8.78 0.93
C HIS A 71 3.61 -8.40 0.85
N LEU A 72 3.92 -7.11 0.98
CA LEU A 72 5.30 -6.63 1.01
C LEU A 72 6.10 -7.31 2.14
N LYS A 73 5.54 -7.41 3.35
CA LYS A 73 6.18 -8.11 4.49
C LYS A 73 6.41 -9.59 4.19
N LEU A 74 5.43 -10.27 3.59
CA LEU A 74 5.56 -11.67 3.22
C LEU A 74 6.67 -11.86 2.17
N CYS A 75 6.65 -11.09 1.08
CA CYS A 75 7.66 -11.15 0.03
C CYS A 75 9.08 -10.89 0.59
N VAL A 76 9.26 -9.83 1.38
CA VAL A 76 10.56 -9.53 2.01
C VAL A 76 10.99 -10.66 2.95
N SER A 77 10.07 -11.22 3.74
CA SER A 77 10.38 -12.35 4.64
C SER A 77 10.81 -13.60 3.87
N LEU A 78 10.13 -13.92 2.77
CA LEU A 78 10.48 -15.04 1.89
C LEU A 78 11.81 -14.80 1.16
N MET A 79 12.06 -13.57 0.68
CA MET A 79 13.35 -13.19 0.09
C MET A 79 14.50 -13.37 1.08
N LEU A 80 14.32 -12.96 2.33
CA LEU A 80 15.31 -13.15 3.38
C LEU A 80 15.52 -14.63 3.68
N LEU A 81 14.44 -15.41 3.84
CA LEU A 81 14.53 -16.86 4.07
C LEU A 81 15.26 -17.57 2.94
N GLN A 82 14.97 -17.21 1.69
CA GLN A 82 15.63 -17.76 0.51
C GLN A 82 17.10 -17.38 0.47
N PHE A 83 17.43 -16.12 0.78
CA PHE A 83 18.81 -15.67 0.90
C PHE A 83 19.59 -16.49 1.94
N PHE A 84 19.01 -16.68 3.14
CA PHE A 84 19.63 -17.52 4.17
C PHE A 84 19.80 -18.97 3.74
N SER A 85 18.79 -19.57 3.08
CA SER A 85 18.88 -20.93 2.53
C SER A 85 20.06 -21.07 1.56
N ILE A 86 20.17 -20.14 0.61
CA ILE A 86 21.27 -20.10 -0.38
C ILE A 86 22.63 -19.97 0.33
N VAL A 87 22.74 -19.05 1.30
CA VAL A 87 23.99 -18.87 2.06
C VAL A 87 24.36 -20.15 2.81
N THR A 88 23.41 -20.81 3.48
CA THR A 88 23.68 -22.08 4.19
C THR A 88 24.11 -23.19 3.24
N MET A 89 23.55 -23.27 2.04
CA MET A 89 23.96 -24.22 1.01
C MET A 89 25.44 -24.01 0.62
N TYR A 90 25.83 -22.77 0.30
CA TYR A 90 27.22 -22.47 -0.08
C TYR A 90 28.22 -22.71 1.07
N LEU A 91 27.81 -22.43 2.31
CA LEU A 91 28.68 -22.66 3.48
C LEU A 91 28.81 -24.14 3.84
N THR A 92 27.84 -24.98 3.49
CA THR A 92 27.83 -26.42 3.83
C THR A 92 28.37 -27.32 2.71
N GLU A 93 28.42 -26.85 1.47
CA GLU A 93 29.01 -27.54 0.31
C GLU A 93 30.43 -28.12 0.58
N PRO A 94 31.41 -27.37 1.13
CA PRO A 94 32.74 -27.93 1.39
C PRO A 94 32.73 -29.02 2.47
N TYR A 95 31.70 -29.05 3.34
CA TYR A 95 31.55 -30.02 4.42
C TYR A 95 30.85 -31.30 3.93
N SER A 96 29.86 -31.18 3.04
CA SER A 96 29.15 -32.32 2.44
C SER A 96 30.00 -33.10 1.45
N ALA A 97 31.02 -32.49 0.83
CA ALA A 97 32.01 -33.22 0.02
C ALA A 97 32.88 -34.18 0.85
N ARG A 98 32.96 -34.00 2.18
CA ARG A 98 33.72 -34.87 3.10
C ARG A 98 32.89 -35.95 3.79
N ILE A 99 31.59 -35.73 3.93
CA ILE A 99 30.66 -36.63 4.62
C ILE A 99 29.56 -36.92 3.61
N ASP A 100 29.41 -38.17 3.18
CA ASP A 100 28.51 -38.68 2.11
C ASP A 100 27.04 -38.25 2.28
N SER A 101 26.75 -36.95 2.11
CA SER A 101 25.58 -36.25 2.66
C SER A 101 24.83 -35.53 1.55
N THR A 102 24.45 -36.31 0.53
CA THR A 102 23.58 -35.89 -0.58
C THR A 102 22.23 -35.34 -0.11
N HIS A 103 21.78 -35.73 1.09
CA HIS A 103 20.51 -35.32 1.66
C HIS A 103 20.43 -33.80 1.93
N ASN A 104 21.52 -33.15 2.32
CA ASN A 104 21.54 -31.71 2.65
C ASN A 104 21.33 -30.80 1.43
N VAL A 105 21.75 -31.25 0.25
CA VAL A 105 21.59 -30.49 -1.00
C VAL A 105 20.14 -30.58 -1.47
N TYR A 106 19.54 -31.77 -1.44
CA TYR A 106 18.13 -31.94 -1.79
C TYR A 106 17.20 -31.19 -0.84
N THR A 107 17.44 -31.21 0.47
CA THR A 107 16.62 -30.46 1.42
C THR A 107 16.68 -28.94 1.17
N ALA A 108 17.85 -28.38 0.83
CA ALA A 108 17.97 -26.98 0.46
C ALA A 108 17.21 -26.63 -0.83
N HIS A 109 17.27 -27.50 -1.86
CA HIS A 109 16.50 -27.30 -3.09
C HIS A 109 14.97 -27.42 -2.87
N PHE A 110 14.53 -28.39 -2.07
CA PHE A 110 13.11 -28.51 -1.71
C PHE A 110 12.62 -27.28 -0.94
N LEU A 111 13.43 -26.74 -0.03
CA LEU A 111 13.09 -25.52 0.68
C LEU A 111 12.99 -24.32 -0.27
N GLY A 112 13.93 -24.19 -1.21
CA GLY A 112 13.88 -23.15 -2.23
C GLY A 112 12.63 -23.22 -3.10
N LEU A 113 12.28 -24.41 -3.60
CA LEU A 113 11.06 -24.63 -4.39
C LEU A 113 9.79 -24.34 -3.58
N ALA A 114 9.76 -24.73 -2.30
CA ALA A 114 8.64 -24.43 -1.43
C ALA A 114 8.48 -22.91 -1.23
N THR A 115 9.57 -22.16 -1.07
CA THR A 115 9.50 -20.70 -0.94
C THR A 115 9.01 -20.01 -2.21
N SER A 116 9.42 -20.47 -3.40
CA SER A 116 8.92 -19.89 -4.66
C SER A 116 7.42 -20.13 -4.84
N LEU A 117 6.93 -21.33 -4.50
CA LEU A 117 5.50 -21.63 -4.54
C LEU A 117 4.68 -20.77 -3.56
N LEU A 118 5.25 -20.42 -2.40
CA LEU A 118 4.61 -19.50 -1.45
C LEU A 118 4.57 -18.05 -1.97
N ILE A 119 5.56 -17.63 -2.75
CA ILE A 119 5.54 -16.32 -3.43
C ILE A 119 4.41 -16.30 -4.47
N ASP A 120 4.28 -17.36 -5.27
CA ASP A 120 3.23 -17.48 -6.28
C ASP A 120 1.83 -17.50 -5.65
N GLN A 121 1.65 -18.21 -4.52
CA GLN A 121 0.41 -18.14 -3.74
C GLN A 121 0.14 -16.73 -3.24
N GLY A 122 1.17 -16.01 -2.76
CA GLY A 122 1.04 -14.61 -2.36
C GLY A 122 0.59 -13.69 -3.51
N ALA A 123 0.99 -13.98 -4.75
CA ALA A 123 0.51 -13.23 -5.92
C ALA A 123 -0.99 -13.49 -6.18
N PHE A 124 -1.46 -14.72 -5.98
CA PHE A 124 -2.89 -15.04 -6.07
C PHE A 124 -3.70 -14.34 -4.96
N ASP A 125 -3.23 -14.40 -3.71
CA ASP A 125 -3.87 -13.73 -2.57
C ASP A 125 -3.92 -12.20 -2.76
N CYS A 126 -2.96 -11.62 -3.49
CA CYS A 126 -2.95 -10.20 -3.84
C CYS A 126 -4.18 -9.79 -4.66
N SER A 127 -4.65 -10.65 -5.57
CA SER A 127 -5.87 -10.41 -6.35
C SER A 127 -7.11 -10.43 -5.47
N GLU A 128 -7.19 -11.31 -4.48
CA GLU A 128 -8.30 -11.35 -3.53
C GLU A 128 -8.30 -10.11 -2.60
N GLU A 129 -7.12 -9.72 -2.12
CA GLU A 129 -6.98 -8.51 -1.31
C GLU A 129 -7.32 -7.23 -2.09
N TRP A 130 -7.04 -7.19 -3.39
CA TRP A 130 -7.47 -6.12 -4.28
C TRP A 130 -9.00 -6.00 -4.33
N GLN A 131 -9.69 -7.12 -4.60
CA GLN A 131 -11.15 -7.18 -4.56
C GLN A 131 -11.71 -6.70 -3.21
N LYS A 132 -11.09 -7.09 -2.09
CA LYS A 132 -11.46 -6.59 -0.76
C LYS A 132 -11.22 -5.09 -0.63
N PHE A 133 -10.12 -4.56 -1.14
CA PHE A 133 -9.84 -3.12 -1.14
C PHE A 133 -10.92 -2.34 -1.90
N CYS A 134 -11.22 -2.71 -3.15
CA CYS A 134 -12.27 -2.07 -3.95
C CYS A 134 -13.63 -2.15 -3.26
N SER A 135 -13.99 -3.30 -2.67
CA SER A 135 -15.23 -3.45 -1.89
C SER A 135 -15.31 -2.49 -0.69
N ARG A 136 -14.17 -2.10 -0.12
CA ARG A 136 -14.10 -1.19 1.04
C ARG A 136 -14.12 0.26 0.59
N VAL A 137 -13.55 0.59 -0.58
CA VAL A 137 -13.67 1.90 -1.23
C VAL A 137 -15.15 2.20 -1.48
N LYS A 138 -15.91 1.27 -2.08
CA LYS A 138 -17.37 1.39 -2.31
C LYS A 138 -18.20 1.63 -1.03
N ARG A 139 -17.68 1.19 0.13
CA ARG A 139 -18.34 1.32 1.44
C ARG A 139 -17.74 2.43 2.31
N PHE A 140 -16.88 3.27 1.74
CA PHE A 140 -16.21 4.34 2.49
C PHE A 140 -17.22 5.28 3.16
N ASN A 141 -16.92 5.69 4.39
CA ASN A 141 -17.74 6.62 5.16
C ASN A 141 -16.82 7.54 5.97
N ILE A 142 -16.84 8.82 5.62
CA ILE A 142 -16.04 9.88 6.25
C ILE A 142 -16.27 10.01 7.76
N HIS A 143 -17.49 9.76 8.26
CA HIS A 143 -17.79 9.82 9.69
C HIS A 143 -17.16 8.68 10.49
N LYS A 144 -16.77 7.58 9.83
CA LYS A 144 -16.03 6.46 10.44
C LYS A 144 -14.52 6.60 10.30
N ALA A 145 -14.05 7.63 9.57
CA ALA A 145 -12.64 7.91 9.41
C ALA A 145 -12.04 8.48 10.72
N LYS A 146 -10.76 8.20 10.92
CA LYS A 146 -9.95 8.53 12.08
C LYS A 146 -8.82 9.46 11.66
N CYS A 147 -8.39 10.32 12.59
CA CYS A 147 -7.16 11.11 12.50
C CYS A 147 -6.31 10.91 13.75
N SER A 148 -5.03 11.26 13.67
CA SER A 148 -4.11 11.20 14.81
C SER A 148 -4.44 12.22 15.90
N SER A 149 -5.02 13.36 15.52
CA SER A 149 -5.51 14.38 16.46
C SER A 149 -6.86 14.92 16.01
N LEU A 150 -7.62 15.47 16.97
CA LEU A 150 -8.90 16.12 16.69
C LEU A 150 -8.71 17.40 15.87
N ALA A 151 -7.61 18.12 16.08
CA ALA A 151 -7.26 19.31 15.30
C ALA A 151 -7.06 18.97 13.82
N ASP A 152 -6.29 17.90 13.52
CA ASP A 152 -6.11 17.43 12.14
C ASP A 152 -7.44 16.99 11.52
N TYR A 153 -8.33 16.39 12.32
CA TYR A 153 -9.65 15.96 11.84
C TYR A 153 -10.52 17.14 11.40
N SER A 154 -10.64 18.16 12.25
CA SER A 154 -11.41 19.37 11.95
C SER A 154 -10.84 20.11 10.74
N TYR A 155 -9.50 20.19 10.65
CA TYR A 155 -8.82 20.87 9.55
C TYR A 155 -8.99 20.14 8.21
N LEU A 156 -8.76 18.82 8.17
CA LEU A 156 -8.99 18.03 6.96
C LEU A 156 -10.46 18.05 6.52
N LYS A 157 -11.41 18.07 7.45
CA LYS A 157 -12.82 18.23 7.12
C LYS A 157 -13.11 19.56 6.45
N GLN A 158 -12.53 20.64 6.97
CA GLN A 158 -12.66 21.95 6.36
C GLN A 158 -12.10 21.94 4.93
N LEU A 159 -10.89 21.40 4.72
CA LEU A 159 -10.31 21.25 3.39
C LEU A 159 -11.17 20.40 2.45
N VAL A 160 -11.75 19.30 2.96
CA VAL A 160 -12.67 18.46 2.18
C VAL A 160 -13.90 19.25 1.75
N THR A 161 -14.53 20.00 2.66
CA THR A 161 -15.68 20.85 2.35
C THR A 161 -15.31 21.96 1.37
N ASP A 162 -14.15 22.59 1.55
CA ASP A 162 -13.70 23.70 0.72
C ASP A 162 -13.43 23.25 -0.73
N MET A 163 -12.86 22.05 -0.92
CA MET A 163 -12.53 21.54 -2.27
C MET A 163 -13.68 20.77 -2.94
N TYR A 164 -14.45 19.98 -2.19
CA TYR A 164 -15.49 19.10 -2.75
C TYR A 164 -16.92 19.61 -2.52
N GLY A 165 -17.11 20.75 -1.86
CA GLY A 165 -18.42 21.34 -1.53
C GLY A 165 -19.03 20.74 -0.27
N SER A 166 -18.97 19.42 -0.09
CA SER A 166 -19.51 18.75 1.09
C SER A 166 -18.81 17.42 1.41
N GLU A 167 -18.94 16.99 2.67
CA GLU A 167 -18.49 15.66 3.10
C GLU A 167 -19.17 14.52 2.33
N ALA A 168 -20.41 14.75 1.87
CA ALA A 168 -21.19 13.77 1.12
C ALA A 168 -20.70 13.63 -0.33
N GLU A 169 -20.41 14.75 -0.99
CA GLU A 169 -19.83 14.77 -2.34
C GLU A 169 -18.44 14.15 -2.35
N PHE A 170 -17.58 14.48 -1.38
CA PHE A 170 -16.30 13.82 -1.20
C PHE A 170 -16.44 12.30 -1.05
N ALA A 171 -17.35 11.84 -0.18
CA ALA A 171 -17.58 10.42 0.00
C ALA A 171 -18.13 9.75 -1.28
N ALA A 172 -18.91 10.47 -2.10
CA ALA A 172 -19.37 9.97 -3.38
C ALA A 172 -18.22 9.83 -4.39
N VAL A 173 -17.32 10.82 -4.47
CA VAL A 173 -16.10 10.76 -5.30
C VAL A 173 -15.26 9.56 -4.91
N VAL A 174 -14.95 9.39 -3.62
CA VAL A 174 -14.14 8.25 -3.14
C VAL A 174 -14.80 6.91 -3.46
N ARG A 175 -16.12 6.78 -3.32
CA ARG A 175 -16.84 5.54 -3.66
C ARG A 175 -16.91 5.28 -5.17
N GLY A 176 -16.71 6.32 -5.98
CA GLY A 176 -16.70 6.27 -7.44
C GLY A 176 -15.39 5.74 -8.04
N LEU A 177 -14.32 5.69 -7.24
CA LEU A 177 -13.01 5.23 -7.68
C LEU A 177 -13.01 3.72 -7.98
N TRP A 178 -12.32 3.33 -9.06
CA TRP A 178 -12.15 1.96 -9.54
C TRP A 178 -13.46 1.20 -9.78
N LEU A 179 -14.52 1.91 -10.21
CA LEU A 179 -15.80 1.28 -10.58
C LEU A 179 -15.72 0.51 -11.91
N GLY A 180 -14.76 0.81 -12.79
CA GLY A 180 -14.63 0.22 -14.13
C GLY A 180 -13.95 -1.16 -14.18
N GLU A 181 -13.13 -1.53 -13.19
CA GLU A 181 -12.39 -2.80 -13.24
C GLU A 181 -13.26 -4.05 -13.07
N ASP A 182 -14.49 -3.90 -12.58
CA ASP A 182 -15.45 -5.02 -12.46
C ASP A 182 -16.14 -5.35 -13.80
N GLU A 183 -16.16 -4.42 -14.78
CA GLU A 183 -16.80 -4.67 -16.08
C GLU A 183 -15.83 -5.21 -17.15
N GLU A 184 -14.53 -4.90 -17.07
CA GLU A 184 -13.57 -5.32 -18.10
C GLU A 184 -12.94 -6.71 -17.92
N LYS A 185 -13.24 -7.42 -16.82
CA LYS A 185 -12.79 -8.82 -16.62
C LYS A 185 -13.84 -9.87 -17.02
N HIS A 186 -14.87 -9.49 -17.76
CA HIS A 186 -15.92 -10.39 -18.30
C HIS A 186 -16.13 -10.22 -19.81
N HIS A 187 -15.06 -10.00 -20.57
CA HIS A 187 -15.08 -10.22 -22.02
C HIS A 187 -14.14 -11.37 -22.44
N PRO A 188 -14.63 -12.25 -23.32
CA PRO A 188 -14.32 -13.69 -23.39
C PRO A 188 -12.93 -14.07 -23.92
#